data_AF-A0AAP0H8G8-F1
#
_entry.id   AF-A0AAP0H8G8-F1
#
_cell.length_a   1.000
_cell.length_b   1.000
_cell.length_c   1.000
_cell.angle_alpha   90.00
_cell.angle_beta   90.00
_cell.angle_gamma   90.00
#
_symmetry.space_group_name_H-M   'P 1'
#
loop_
_entity.id
_entity.type
_entity.pdbx_description
1 polymer ?
#
loop_
_entity_poly.entity_id
_entity_poly.type
_entity_poly.pdbx_seq_one_letter_code
_entity_poly.pdbx_strand_id
1 'polypeptide(L)'
;MVEAYSQEYTYKHPWERITSASWRKFADPENKHTLSHILQVDTLNQKLEPETGKLYTTRTITIYAPGPWYVTGIRNCMCLDQVLGGYRGRIHHQEPVDGANATKCEASGWSCCY
;
A
#
# COMPACT_ATOMS: atom_id res chain seq x y z
N MET A 1 -11.44 -19.85 6.04
CA MET A 1 -10.01 -20.14 6.27
C MET A 1 -9.30 -18.80 6.22
N VAL A 2 -8.47 -18.47 7.22
CA VAL A 2 -7.73 -17.20 7.30
C VAL A 2 -6.26 -17.55 7.29
N GLU A 3 -5.51 -17.02 6.32
CA GLU A 3 -4.07 -17.24 6.16
C GLU A 3 -3.33 -15.96 6.57
N ALA A 4 -2.27 -16.10 7.37
CA ALA A 4 -1.45 -14.97 7.82
C ALA A 4 -0.02 -15.13 7.31
N TYR A 5 0.52 -14.08 6.69
CA TYR A 5 1.90 -14.03 6.19
C TYR A 5 2.67 -12.91 6.92
N SER A 6 3.95 -13.15 7.19
CA SER A 6 4.87 -12.16 7.78
C SER A 6 6.24 -12.25 7.11
N GLN A 7 6.83 -11.10 6.80
CA GLN A 7 8.16 -10.98 6.22
C GLN A 7 8.94 -9.86 6.91
N GLU A 8 10.21 -10.14 7.22
CA GLU A 8 11.13 -9.17 7.80
C GLU A 8 12.25 -8.84 6.81
N TYR A 9 12.57 -7.56 6.65
CA TYR A 9 13.67 -7.09 5.82
C TYR A 9 14.37 -5.87 6.43
N THR A 10 15.71 -5.88 6.45
CA THR A 10 16.53 -4.77 6.95
C THR A 10 17.16 -3.98 5.80
N TYR A 11 16.72 -2.73 5.62
CA TYR A 11 17.28 -1.80 4.62
C TYR A 11 18.55 -1.11 5.13
N LYS A 12 19.63 -1.09 4.32
CA LYS A 12 20.89 -0.40 4.63
C LYS A 12 20.85 1.10 4.27
N HIS A 13 19.76 1.79 4.63
CA HIS A 13 19.54 3.20 4.33
C HIS A 13 19.04 3.94 5.57
N PRO A 14 19.27 5.26 5.69
CA PRO A 14 18.73 6.04 6.80
C PRO A 14 17.20 6.02 6.76
N TRP A 15 16.58 6.13 7.94
CA TRP A 15 15.12 6.04 8.11
C TRP A 15 14.36 7.05 7.23
N GLU A 16 14.90 8.27 7.09
CA GLU A 16 14.32 9.35 6.29
C GLU A 16 14.24 8.95 4.80
N ARG A 17 15.25 8.23 4.32
CA ARG A 17 15.32 7.73 2.94
C ARG A 17 14.36 6.55 2.73
N ILE A 18 14.27 5.64 3.69
CA ILE A 18 13.35 4.49 3.61
C ILE A 18 11.90 4.99 3.63
N THR A 19 11.59 5.91 4.55
CA THR A 19 10.28 6.52 4.66
C THR A 19 9.91 7.22 3.36
N SER A 20 10.75 8.14 2.87
CA SER A 20 10.47 8.84 1.61
C SER A 20 10.36 7.90 0.39
N ALA A 21 11.17 6.84 0.34
CA ALA A 21 11.06 5.81 -0.70
C ALA A 21 9.73 5.04 -0.61
N SER A 22 9.26 4.69 0.60
CA SER A 22 7.96 4.07 0.81
C SER A 22 6.82 4.97 0.30
N TRP A 23 6.91 6.28 0.54
CA TRP A 23 5.94 7.24 0.00
C TRP A 23 5.91 7.31 -1.52
N ARG A 24 7.09 7.26 -2.15
CA ARG A 24 7.25 7.47 -3.60
C ARG A 24 7.19 6.19 -4.43
N LYS A 25 7.27 5.00 -3.81
CA LYS A 25 7.35 3.69 -4.49
C LYS A 25 6.39 3.58 -5.66
N PHE A 26 5.12 3.94 -5.46
CA PHE A 26 4.05 3.79 -6.46
C PHE A 26 3.68 5.07 -7.20
N ALA A 27 4.21 6.23 -6.79
CA ALA A 27 3.82 7.54 -7.33
C ALA A 27 4.87 8.15 -8.28
N ASP A 28 6.12 7.68 -8.21
CA ASP A 28 7.22 8.23 -9.01
C ASP A 28 7.06 7.87 -10.50
N PRO A 29 7.07 8.85 -11.44
CA PRO A 29 6.97 8.56 -12.87
C PRO A 29 8.07 7.63 -13.38
N GLU A 30 9.27 7.69 -12.80
CA GLU A 30 10.39 6.81 -13.16
C GLU A 30 10.07 5.32 -12.91
N ASN A 31 9.24 5.04 -11.90
CA ASN A 31 8.86 3.67 -11.54
C ASN A 31 7.67 3.14 -12.37
N LYS A 32 7.04 3.95 -13.23
CA LYS A 32 5.87 3.51 -14.01
C LYS A 32 6.19 2.36 -14.96
N HIS A 33 7.42 2.30 -15.48
CA HIS A 33 7.84 1.22 -16.36
C HIS A 33 7.99 -0.12 -15.62
N THR A 34 8.49 -0.11 -14.39
CA THR A 34 8.65 -1.30 -13.55
C THR A 34 7.35 -1.70 -12.83
N LEU A 35 6.45 -0.75 -12.60
CA LEU A 35 5.17 -0.92 -11.91
C LEU A 35 3.98 -0.72 -12.85
N SER A 36 4.03 -1.33 -14.04
CA SER A 36 3.00 -1.19 -15.09
C SER A 36 1.60 -1.66 -14.69
N HIS A 37 1.50 -2.48 -13.65
CA HIS A 37 0.23 -2.92 -13.07
C HIS A 37 -0.41 -1.85 -12.17
N ILE A 38 0.34 -0.85 -11.69
CA ILE A 38 -0.22 0.24 -10.90
C ILE A 38 -0.81 1.27 -11.86
N LEU A 39 -2.13 1.46 -11.79
CA LEU A 39 -2.86 2.37 -12.66
C LEU A 39 -2.89 3.79 -12.07
N GLN A 40 -3.18 3.90 -10.77
CA GLN A 40 -3.39 5.19 -10.11
C GLN A 40 -3.10 5.09 -8.62
N VAL A 41 -2.57 6.17 -8.06
CA VAL A 41 -2.38 6.34 -6.61
C VAL A 41 -2.95 7.67 -6.20
N ASP A 42 -3.93 7.65 -5.29
CA ASP A 42 -4.57 8.86 -4.77
C ASP A 42 -4.39 8.92 -3.25
N THR A 43 -4.22 10.13 -2.73
CA THR A 43 -4.23 10.37 -1.29
C THR A 43 -5.61 10.87 -0.90
N LEU A 44 -6.34 10.08 -0.12
CA LEU A 44 -7.71 10.38 0.28
C LEU A 44 -7.77 11.29 1.51
N ASN A 45 -6.89 11.05 2.48
CA ASN A 45 -6.88 11.78 3.74
C ASN A 45 -5.45 11.94 4.24
N GLN A 46 -5.15 13.09 4.81
CA GLN A 46 -3.89 13.35 5.48
C GLN A 46 -4.16 14.19 6.74
N LYS A 47 -3.87 13.63 7.91
CA LYS A 47 -4.11 14.26 9.20
C LYS A 47 -2.84 14.22 10.04
N LEU A 48 -2.42 15.38 10.53
CA LEU A 48 -1.35 15.49 11.52
C LEU A 48 -1.97 15.53 12.91
N GLU A 49 -1.57 14.62 13.79
CA GLU A 49 -1.96 14.65 15.19
C GLU A 49 -0.95 15.47 15.99
N PRO A 50 -1.33 16.64 16.53
CA PRO A 50 -0.40 17.58 17.16
C PRO A 50 0.14 17.07 18.51
N GLU A 51 -0.61 16.24 19.21
CA GLU A 51 -0.24 15.71 20.54
C GLU A 51 0.92 14.70 20.44
N THR A 52 0.84 13.79 19.47
CA THR A 52 1.83 12.73 19.28
C THR A 52 2.87 13.07 18.21
N GLY A 53 2.59 14.04 17.34
CA GLY A 53 3.41 14.37 16.17
C GLY A 53 3.40 13.27 15.10
N LYS A 54 2.33 12.46 15.03
CA LYS A 54 2.15 11.41 14.03
C LYS A 54 1.34 11.92 12.84
N LEU A 55 1.81 11.60 11.64
CA LEU A 55 1.11 11.85 10.39
C LEU A 55 0.35 10.59 9.99
N TYR A 56 -0.97 10.70 9.98
CA TYR A 56 -1.89 9.70 9.47
C TYR A 56 -2.18 10.02 8.01
N THR A 57 -2.07 9.05 7.13
CA THR A 57 -2.48 9.26 5.74
C THR A 57 -3.10 8.02 5.18
N THR A 58 -4.21 8.22 4.49
CA THR A 58 -4.96 7.17 3.82
C THR A 58 -4.79 7.34 2.32
N ARG A 59 -4.36 6.29 1.64
CA ARG A 59 -4.09 6.28 0.20
C ARG A 59 -4.84 5.15 -0.48
N THR A 60 -5.34 5.39 -1.68
CA THR A 60 -5.88 4.35 -2.56
C THR A 60 -4.90 4.05 -3.68
N ILE A 61 -4.67 2.78 -3.93
CA ILE A 61 -3.83 2.29 -5.02
C ILE A 61 -4.71 1.44 -5.93
N THR A 62 -4.90 1.89 -7.17
CA THR A 62 -5.62 1.14 -8.19
C THR A 62 -4.64 0.29 -8.97
N ILE A 63 -4.90 -1.00 -9.04
CA ILE A 63 -4.02 -2.01 -9.60
C ILE A 63 -4.77 -2.77 -10.70
N TYR A 64 -4.14 -2.94 -11.86
CA TYR A 64 -4.55 -3.88 -12.88
C TYR A 64 -4.05 -5.28 -12.51
N ALA A 65 -4.97 -6.11 -12.01
CA ALA A 65 -4.71 -7.48 -11.64
C ALA A 65 -5.75 -8.36 -12.35
N PRO A 66 -5.45 -8.81 -13.59
CA PRO A 66 -6.31 -9.74 -14.28
C PRO A 66 -6.34 -11.03 -13.46
N GLY A 67 -7.55 -11.51 -13.15
CA GLY A 67 -7.71 -12.79 -12.50
C GLY A 67 -7.06 -13.93 -13.30
N PRO A 68 -6.87 -15.11 -12.67
CA PRO A 68 -6.47 -16.32 -13.35
C PRO A 68 -7.31 -16.55 -14.61
N TRP A 69 -6.73 -17.22 -15.61
CA TRP A 69 -7.36 -17.41 -16.92
C TRP A 69 -8.79 -18.01 -16.88
N TYR A 70 -9.15 -18.71 -15.80
CA TYR A 70 -10.48 -19.28 -15.59
C TYR A 70 -11.48 -18.35 -14.88
N VAL A 71 -11.04 -17.20 -14.36
CA VAL A 71 -11.89 -16.18 -13.72
C VAL A 71 -12.07 -15.00 -14.68
N THR A 72 -13.23 -14.95 -15.33
CA THR A 72 -13.57 -13.85 -16.25
C THR A 72 -14.28 -12.71 -15.52
N GLY A 73 -13.86 -11.46 -15.75
CA GLY A 73 -14.63 -10.27 -15.37
C GLY A 73 -13.98 -9.34 -14.34
N ILE A 74 -12.99 -9.81 -13.57
CA ILE A 74 -12.22 -8.97 -12.63
C ILE A 74 -10.88 -8.61 -13.27
N ARG A 75 -10.65 -7.31 -13.46
CA ARG A 75 -9.44 -6.78 -14.09
C ARG A 75 -8.72 -5.72 -13.25
N ASN A 76 -9.47 -4.97 -12.44
CA ASN A 76 -8.95 -3.89 -11.62
C ASN A 76 -9.28 -4.14 -10.15
N CYS A 77 -8.29 -3.92 -9.29
CA CYS A 77 -8.35 -4.00 -7.84
C CYS A 77 -8.06 -2.62 -7.25
N MET A 78 -8.69 -2.28 -6.13
CA MET A 78 -8.38 -1.07 -5.37
C MET A 78 -7.92 -1.47 -3.98
N CYS A 79 -6.70 -1.12 -3.64
CA CYS A 79 -6.11 -1.28 -2.30
C CYS A 79 -6.27 0.03 -1.53
N LEU A 80 -6.70 -0.06 -0.27
CA LEU A 80 -6.76 1.07 0.64
C LEU A 80 -5.70 0.86 1.74
N ASP A 81 -4.76 1.79 1.81
CA ASP A 81 -3.59 1.72 2.64
C ASP A 81 -3.54 2.88 3.63
N GLN A 82 -3.22 2.60 4.89
CA GLN A 82 -3.01 3.59 5.94
C GLN A 82 -1.57 3.61 6.40
N VAL A 83 -1.00 4.82 6.40
CA VAL A 83 0.38 5.06 6.79
C VAL A 83 0.42 5.88 8.07
N LEU A 84 1.26 5.44 9.00
CA LEU A 84 1.56 6.13 10.24
C LEU A 84 3.04 6.52 10.25
N GLY A 85 3.33 7.80 10.05
CA GLY A 85 4.68 8.34 10.14
C GLY A 85 4.89 9.15 11.41
N GLY A 86 5.76 8.69 12.31
CA GLY A 86 6.10 9.43 13.54
C GLY A 86 7.52 10.00 13.50
N TYR A 87 7.66 11.33 13.46
CA TYR A 87 8.98 11.99 13.44
C TYR A 87 9.79 11.79 14.72
N ARG A 88 9.13 11.73 15.89
CA ARG A 88 9.79 11.57 17.19
C ARG A 88 10.29 10.14 17.46
N GLY A 89 9.57 9.14 16.95
CA GLY A 89 9.89 7.73 17.17
C GLY A 89 10.66 7.06 16.04
N ARG A 90 10.81 7.72 14.88
CA ARG A 90 11.29 7.09 13.62
C ARG A 90 10.55 5.78 13.33
N ILE A 91 9.24 5.82 13.49
CA ILE A 91 8.36 4.69 13.20
C ILE A 91 7.60 5.03 11.92
N HIS A 92 7.64 4.11 10.96
CA HIS A 92 6.83 4.14 9.76
C HIS A 92 6.06 2.82 9.70
N HIS A 93 4.75 2.89 9.93
CA HIS A 93 3.87 1.72 9.91
C HIS A 93 2.92 1.82 8.73
N GLN A 94 2.74 0.71 8.00
CA GLN A 94 1.88 0.61 6.83
C GLN A 94 0.96 -0.58 7.00
N GLU A 95 -0.34 -0.34 7.01
CA GLU A 95 -1.36 -1.39 7.16
C GLU A 95 -2.49 -1.18 6.16
N PRO A 96 -3.11 -2.27 5.66
CA PRO A 96 -4.40 -2.15 4.99
C PRO A 96 -5.46 -1.65 5.99
N VAL A 97 -6.39 -0.83 5.53
CA VAL A 97 -7.45 -0.29 6.41
C VAL A 97 -8.44 -1.39 6.80
N ASP A 98 -8.80 -1.47 8.08
CA ASP A 98 -9.81 -2.40 8.61
C ASP A 98 -11.13 -2.29 7.83
N GLY A 99 -11.58 -3.40 7.24
CA GLY A 99 -12.80 -3.45 6.44
C GLY A 99 -12.66 -2.95 4.99
N ALA A 100 -11.46 -2.55 4.55
CA ALA A 100 -11.17 -2.45 3.13
C ALA A 100 -11.26 -3.86 2.55
N ASN A 101 -12.33 -4.11 1.79
CA ASN A 101 -12.53 -5.37 1.10
C ASN A 101 -11.36 -5.63 0.12
N ALA A 102 -10.29 -6.29 0.58
CA ALA A 102 -9.44 -7.13 -0.29
C ALA A 102 -10.31 -8.19 -1.04
N THR A 103 -11.50 -8.41 -0.51
CA THR A 103 -12.63 -9.26 -0.92
C THR A 103 -13.07 -9.13 -2.37
N LYS A 104 -12.75 -8.05 -3.10
CA LYS A 104 -13.04 -8.04 -4.55
C LYS A 104 -11.94 -8.66 -5.41
N CYS A 105 -10.77 -8.96 -4.85
CA CYS A 105 -9.68 -9.67 -5.53
C CYS A 105 -9.33 -11.03 -4.89
N GLU A 106 -9.88 -11.33 -3.71
CA GLU A 106 -9.83 -12.67 -3.10
C GLU A 106 -10.43 -13.80 -3.96
N ALA A 107 -11.30 -13.50 -4.93
CA ALA A 107 -11.82 -14.50 -5.87
C ALA A 107 -10.73 -15.14 -6.76
N SER A 108 -9.49 -14.65 -6.69
CA SER A 108 -8.36 -15.14 -7.44
C SER A 108 -7.28 -15.85 -6.60
N GLY A 109 -7.33 -15.76 -5.26
CA GLY A 109 -6.24 -16.25 -4.39
C GLY A 109 -4.97 -15.39 -4.42
N TRP A 110 -5.03 -14.17 -4.98
CA TRP A 110 -3.90 -13.23 -5.04
C TRP A 110 -4.16 -12.04 -4.10
N SER A 111 -3.31 -11.87 -3.10
CA SER A 111 -3.22 -10.62 -2.35
C SER A 111 -2.64 -9.55 -3.28
N CYS A 112 -3.46 -8.60 -3.72
CA CYS A 112 -3.01 -7.51 -4.59
C CYS A 112 -2.17 -6.45 -3.87
N CYS A 113 -2.14 -6.46 -2.53
CA CYS A 113 -1.53 -5.39 -1.74
C CYS A 113 -0.26 -5.84 -0.97
N TYR A 114 0.37 -6.96 -1.36
CA TYR A 114 1.63 -7.44 -0.78
C TYR A 114 2.78 -7.38 -1.79
#